data_AF-A0A552LZ02-F1
#
_entry.id   AF-A0A552LZ02-F1
#
_cell.length_a   1.000
_cell.length_b   1.000
_cell.length_c   1.000
_cell.angle_alpha   90.00
_cell.angle_beta   90.00
_cell.angle_gamma   90.00
#
_symmetry.space_group_name_H-M   'P 1'
#
loop_
_entity.id
_entity.type
_entity.pdbx_description
1 polymer ?
#
loop_
_entity_poly.entity_id
_entity_poly.type
_entity_poly.pdbx_seq_one_letter_code
_entity_poly.pdbx_strand_id
1 'polypeptide(L)'
;IDRETAIWARFYDPEGNLIPLPEEAAQEQAAAAQEQAAAAQEQAAAAQEQAAAAQEQLNATQQALEAERQRSQLLAARLQEMGIDL
;
A
#
# COMPACT_ATOMS: atom_id res chain seq x y z
N ILE A 1 -1.76 1.37 58.32
CA ILE A 1 -0.77 0.73 57.44
C ILE A 1 -0.10 1.87 56.69
N ASP A 2 0.98 2.39 57.27
CA ASP A 2 1.89 3.29 56.57
C ASP A 2 2.40 2.54 55.35
N ARG A 3 2.08 3.03 54.15
CA ARG A 3 2.65 2.48 52.93
C ARG A 3 4.01 3.11 52.76
N GLU A 4 5.00 2.63 53.52
CA GLU A 4 6.40 2.87 53.22
C GLU A 4 6.58 2.57 51.72
N THR A 5 6.98 3.58 50.97
CA THR A 5 7.18 3.52 49.53
C THR A 5 8.27 2.49 49.25
N ALA A 6 7.87 1.23 49.05
CA ALA A 6 8.79 0.15 48.76
C ALA A 6 9.49 0.50 47.45
N ILE A 7 10.78 0.84 47.54
CA ILE A 7 11.62 1.10 46.38
C ILE A 7 11.74 -0.23 45.64
N TRP A 8 10.93 -0.42 44.59
CA TRP A 8 10.95 -1.64 43.80
C TRP A 8 12.34 -1.81 43.17
N ALA A 9 13.00 -2.94 43.49
CA ALA A 9 14.31 -3.27 42.95
C ALA A 9 14.19 -3.46 41.42
N ARG A 10 15.00 -2.73 40.66
CA ARG A 10 15.12 -2.90 39.20
C ARG A 10 16.30 -3.82 38.90
N PHE A 11 16.11 -4.77 37.99
CA PHE A 11 17.15 -5.69 37.58
C PHE A 11 17.98 -5.06 36.45
N TYR A 12 19.30 -5.21 36.55
CA TYR A 12 20.25 -4.77 35.53
C TYR A 12 21.08 -5.97 35.08
N ASP A 13 21.46 -5.99 33.81
CA ASP A 13 22.43 -6.94 33.28
C ASP A 13 23.87 -6.56 33.68
N PRO A 14 24.88 -7.42 33.44
CA PRO A 14 26.28 -7.13 33.75
C PRO A 14 26.86 -5.93 32.98
N GLU A 15 26.19 -5.48 31.93
CA GLU A 15 26.56 -4.34 31.09
C GLU A 15 25.91 -3.03 31.58
N GLY A 16 25.05 -3.11 32.60
CA GLY A 16 24.35 -1.97 33.19
C GLY A 16 23.03 -1.61 32.49
N ASN A 17 22.53 -2.47 31.59
CA ASN A 17 21.23 -2.25 30.96
C ASN A 17 20.11 -2.74 31.87
N LEU A 18 19.03 -1.97 31.89
CA LEU A 18 17.83 -2.34 32.62
C LEU A 18 17.17 -3.57 31.97
N ILE A 19 16.95 -4.63 32.74
CA ILE A 19 16.20 -5.79 32.28
C ILE A 19 14.71 -5.46 32.41
N PRO A 20 13.98 -5.32 31.29
CA PRO A 20 12.55 -5.09 31.34
C PRO A 20 11.86 -6.30 31.97
N LEU A 21 10.76 -6.07 32.68
CA LEU A 21 9.95 -7.18 33.16
C LEU A 21 9.40 -7.97 31.96
N PRO A 22 9.16 -9.27 32.10
CA PRO A 22 8.59 -10.08 31.03
C PRO A 22 7.26 -9.53 30.51
N GLU A 23 6.49 -8.85 31.36
CA GLU A 23 5.25 -8.17 30.98
C GLU A 23 5.51 -6.94 30.09
N GLU A 24 6.52 -6.12 30.40
CA GLU A 24 6.91 -4.97 29.57
C GLU A 24 7.47 -5.41 28.22
N ALA A 25 8.34 -6.43 28.22
CA ALA A 25 8.87 -7.01 26.99
C ALA A 25 7.76 -7.60 26.10
N ALA A 26 6.75 -8.25 26.69
CA ALA A 26 5.59 -8.77 25.96
C ALA A 26 4.72 -7.64 25.38
N GLN A 27 4.54 -6.53 26.12
CA GLN A 27 3.83 -5.35 25.62
C GLN A 27 4.57 -4.70 24.46
N GLU A 28 5.89 -4.53 24.56
CA GLU A 28 6.71 -3.99 23.47
C GLU A 28 6.63 -4.87 22.21
N GLN A 29 6.72 -6.19 22.36
CA GLN A 29 6.56 -7.13 21.24
C GLN A 29 5.17 -7.06 20.62
N ALA A 30 4.11 -6.95 21.43
CA ALA A 30 2.75 -6.82 20.93
C ALA A 30 2.54 -5.49 20.19
N ALA A 31 3.11 -4.39 20.69
CA ALA A 31 3.08 -3.09 20.05
C ALA A 31 3.84 -3.11 18.71
N ALA A 32 5.05 -3.68 18.69
CA ALA A 32 5.84 -3.83 17.47
C ALA A 32 5.12 -4.71 16.43
N ALA A 33 4.48 -5.79 16.85
CA ALA A 33 3.70 -6.65 15.97
C ALA A 33 2.47 -5.91 15.40
N GLN A 34 1.79 -5.09 16.20
CA GLN A 34 0.69 -4.25 15.72
C GLN A 34 1.17 -3.22 14.70
N GLU A 35 2.29 -2.54 14.97
CA GLU A 35 2.86 -1.56 14.05
C GLU A 35 3.24 -2.20 12.72
N GLN A 36 3.88 -3.37 12.75
CA GLN A 36 4.20 -4.15 11.54
C GLN A 36 2.95 -4.56 10.77
N ALA A 37 1.90 -5.01 11.47
CA ALA A 37 0.63 -5.36 10.83
C ALA A 37 -0.06 -4.14 10.19
N ALA A 38 -0.02 -2.99 10.84
CA ALA A 38 -0.55 -1.73 10.29
C ALA A 38 0.24 -1.29 9.05
N ALA A 39 1.57 -1.32 9.11
CA ALA A 39 2.43 -0.99 7.98
C ALA A 39 2.20 -1.94 6.78
N ALA A 40 2.03 -3.24 7.04
CA ALA A 40 1.72 -4.22 6.01
C ALA A 40 0.34 -3.98 5.36
N GLN A 41 -0.67 -3.60 6.15
CA GLN A 41 -1.98 -3.24 5.61
C GLN A 41 -1.92 -1.98 4.75
N GLU A 42 -1.18 -0.95 5.17
CA GLU A 42 -1.00 0.27 4.39
C GLU A 42 -0.32 -0.01 3.06
N GLN A 43 0.75 -0.83 3.06
CA GLN A 43 1.42 -1.25 1.84
C GLN A 43 0.49 -2.04 0.91
N ALA A 44 -0.34 -2.94 1.46
CA ALA A 44 -1.31 -3.69 0.67
C ALA A 44 -2.38 -2.78 0.05
N ALA A 45 -2.86 -1.78 0.79
CA ALA A 45 -3.81 -0.79 0.28
C ALA A 45 -3.20 0.06 -0.84
N ALA A 46 -1.97 0.55 -0.65
CA ALA A 46 -1.24 1.31 -1.67
C ALA A 46 -1.00 0.46 -2.95
N ALA A 47 -0.66 -0.82 -2.80
CA ALA A 47 -0.48 -1.72 -3.93
C ALA A 47 -1.80 -1.97 -4.69
N GLN A 48 -2.93 -2.10 -3.99
CA GLN A 48 -4.25 -2.21 -4.62
C GLN A 48 -4.62 -0.95 -5.40
N GLU A 49 -4.38 0.23 -4.83
CA GLU A 49 -4.66 1.50 -5.51
C GLU A 49 -3.82 1.64 -6.79
N GLN A 50 -2.54 1.30 -6.73
CA GLN A 50 -1.67 1.29 -7.91
C GLN A 50 -2.14 0.29 -8.97
N ALA A 51 -2.58 -0.91 -8.57
CA ALA A 51 -3.12 -1.90 -9.49
C ALA A 51 -4.42 -1.42 -10.15
N ALA A 52 -5.31 -0.77 -9.39
CA ALA A 52 -6.54 -0.19 -9.93
C ALA A 52 -6.23 0.93 -10.94
N ALA A 53 -5.33 1.86 -10.60
CA ALA A 53 -4.92 2.93 -11.49
C ALA A 53 -4.29 2.39 -12.79
N ALA A 54 -3.43 1.38 -12.69
CA ALA A 54 -2.84 0.73 -13.86
C ALA A 54 -3.91 0.07 -14.75
N GLN A 55 -4.91 -0.59 -14.14
CA GLN A 55 -6.02 -1.21 -14.86
C GLN A 55 -6.87 -0.16 -15.60
N GLU A 56 -7.19 0.96 -14.95
CA GLU A 56 -7.90 2.08 -15.58
C GLU A 56 -7.12 2.65 -16.77
N GLN A 57 -5.81 2.82 -16.62
CA GLN A 57 -4.95 3.35 -17.68
C GLN A 57 -4.86 2.40 -18.89
N LEU A 58 -4.82 1.08 -18.66
CA LEU A 58 -4.92 0.08 -19.72
C LEU A 58 -6.26 0.14 -20.44
N ASN A 59 -7.37 0.25 -19.69
CA ASN A 59 -8.70 0.37 -20.27
C ASN A 59 -8.85 1.65 -21.10
N ALA A 60 -8.38 2.79 -20.59
CA ALA A 60 -8.39 4.06 -21.31
C ALA A 60 -7.56 3.99 -22.60
N THR A 61 -6.40 3.33 -22.56
CA THR A 61 -5.53 3.14 -23.73
C THR A 61 -6.20 2.26 -24.78
N GLN A 62 -6.85 1.17 -24.36
CA GLN A 62 -7.62 0.30 -25.26
C GLN A 62 -8.75 1.07 -25.95
N GLN A 63 -9.55 1.82 -25.18
CA GLN A 63 -10.63 2.64 -25.73
C GLN A 63 -10.11 3.69 -26.72
N ALA A 64 -8.98 4.34 -26.42
CA ALA A 64 -8.37 5.30 -27.34
C ALA A 64 -7.94 4.65 -28.66
N LEU A 65 -7.33 3.46 -28.60
CA LEU A 65 -6.93 2.72 -29.80
C LEU A 65 -8.15 2.28 -30.63
N GLU A 66 -9.20 1.80 -29.98
CA GLU A 66 -10.45 1.42 -30.65
C GLU A 66 -11.12 2.63 -31.32
N ALA A 67 -11.18 3.76 -30.61
CA ALA A 67 -11.73 5.01 -31.15
C ALA A 67 -10.91 5.52 -32.35
N GLU A 68 -9.58 5.42 -32.30
CA GLU A 68 -8.71 5.76 -33.43
C GLU A 68 -8.99 4.86 -34.63
N ARG A 69 -9.10 3.54 -34.42
CA ARG A 69 -9.45 2.59 -35.49
C ARG A 69 -10.81 2.90 -36.12
N GLN A 70 -11.81 3.18 -35.30
CA GLN A 70 -13.14 3.57 -35.80
C GLN A 70 -13.07 4.85 -36.62
N ARG A 71 -12.34 5.88 -36.14
CA ARG A 71 -12.12 7.11 -36.90
C ARG A 71 -11.44 6.84 -38.23
N SER A 72 -10.38 6.05 -38.24
CA SER A 72 -9.66 5.69 -39.46
C SER A 72 -10.55 4.96 -40.45
N GLN A 73 -11.36 4.00 -39.99
CA GLN A 73 -12.33 3.29 -40.83
C GLN A 73 -13.40 4.21 -41.41
N LEU A 74 -13.95 5.13 -40.60
CA LEU A 74 -14.93 6.10 -41.06
C LEU A 74 -14.34 7.07 -42.08
N LEU A 75 -13.10 7.52 -41.86
CA LEU A 75 -12.38 8.36 -42.81
C LEU A 75 -12.11 7.62 -44.11
N ALA A 76 -11.65 6.37 -44.04
CA ALA A 76 -11.44 5.53 -45.22
C ALA A 76 -12.74 5.31 -46.00
N ALA A 77 -13.83 4.96 -45.32
CA ALA A 77 -15.14 4.82 -45.94
C ALA A 77 -15.61 6.12 -46.59
N ARG A 78 -15.42 7.27 -45.92
CA ARG A 78 -15.77 8.59 -46.44
C ARG A 78 -14.94 8.98 -47.67
N LEU A 79 -13.65 8.63 -47.68
CA LEU A 79 -12.76 8.88 -48.83
C LEU A 79 -13.14 8.00 -50.03
N GLN A 80 -13.47 6.73 -49.79
CA GLN A 80 -14.00 5.81 -50.80
C GLN A 80 -15.33 6.31 -51.36
N GLU A 81 -16.24 6.82 -50.51
CA GLU A 81 -17.51 7.41 -50.94
C GLU A 81 -17.31 8.64 -51.84
N MET A 82 -16.23 9.39 -51.64
CA MET A 82 -15.83 10.52 -52.49
C MET A 82 -15.03 10.11 -53.74
N GLY A 83 -14.81 8.82 -53.97
CA GLY A 83 -14.13 8.29 -55.17
C GLY A 83 -12.64 8.62 -55.25
N ILE A 84 -12.01 8.92 -54.11
CA ILE A 84 -10.56 9.15 -54.02
C ILE A 84 -9.93 7.83 -53.56
N ASP A 85 -9.64 6.95 -54.51
CA ASP A 85 -8.83 5.75 -54.27
C ASP A 85 -7.36 6.18 -54.03
N LEU A 86 -6.76 5.62 -52.98
CA LEU A 86 -5.34 5.73 -52.65
C LEU A 86 -4.51 4.76 -53.50
#